data_AF-A0A7Y7CG96-F1
#
_entry.id   AF-A0A7Y7CG96-F1
#
_cell.length_a   1.000
_cell.length_b   1.000
_cell.length_c   1.000
_cell.angle_alpha   90.00
_cell.angle_beta   90.00
_cell.angle_gamma   90.00
#
_symmetry.space_group_name_H-M   'P 1'
#
loop_
_entity.id
_entity.type
_entity.pdbx_description
1 polymer ?
#
loop_
_entity_poly.entity_id
_entity_poly.type
_entity_poly.pdbx_seq_one_letter_code
_entity_poly.pdbx_strand_id
1 'polypeptide(L)'
;MSTPRTGKTFSTVLAIDFLQQQGAEAALIVAPLTVAAEGEWARTAREWFPNKKTVLIHKDREADLDTPAHIYLINPDGMKLIADKLAKKVSHGKISIVVFDELTEFANMKSKRWIAANKIAKDAQYVWGLTG
;
A
#
# COMPACT_ATOMS: atom_id res chain seq x y z
N MET A 1 24.67 1.32 -17.02
CA MET A 1 23.44 0.51 -17.13
C MET A 1 22.42 1.06 -16.15
N SER A 2 21.43 1.80 -16.62
CA SER A 2 20.37 2.37 -15.78
C SER A 2 19.36 1.28 -15.42
N THR A 3 19.36 0.84 -14.17
CA THR A 3 18.36 -0.08 -13.63
C THR A 3 16.99 0.61 -13.64
N PRO A 4 15.93 0.00 -14.21
CA PRO A 4 14.59 0.55 -14.11
C PRO A 4 14.14 0.63 -12.64
N ARG A 5 13.55 1.79 -12.27
CA ARG A 5 12.46 1.96 -11.26
C ARG A 5 12.75 2.48 -9.83
N THR A 6 13.93 2.95 -9.43
CA THR A 6 14.10 3.54 -8.07
C THR A 6 13.34 4.86 -7.83
N GLY A 7 13.14 5.67 -8.88
CA GLY A 7 12.59 7.03 -8.72
C GLY A 7 11.14 7.10 -8.24
N LYS A 8 10.27 6.20 -8.73
CA LYS A 8 8.83 6.19 -8.36
C LYS A 8 8.62 5.68 -6.94
N THR A 9 9.35 4.64 -6.53
CA THR A 9 9.26 4.08 -5.18
C THR A 9 9.75 5.08 -4.14
N PHE A 10 10.96 5.64 -4.31
CA PHE A 10 11.50 6.58 -3.33
C PHE A 10 10.66 7.85 -3.20
N SER A 11 10.24 8.46 -4.32
CA SER A 11 9.41 9.67 -4.27
C SER A 11 8.06 9.40 -3.62
N THR A 12 7.46 8.22 -3.83
CA THR A 12 6.20 7.84 -3.17
C THR A 12 6.37 7.66 -1.67
N VAL A 13 7.42 6.97 -1.21
CA VAL A 13 7.67 6.80 0.23
C VAL A 13 7.97 8.16 0.89
N LEU A 14 8.71 9.04 0.23
CA LEU A 14 8.96 10.40 0.70
C LEU A 14 7.65 11.20 0.82
N ALA A 15 6.76 11.10 -0.17
CA ALA A 15 5.46 11.76 -0.12
C ALA A 15 4.57 11.19 1.00
N ILE A 16 4.61 9.88 1.24
CA ILE A 16 3.91 9.25 2.38
C ILE A 16 4.41 9.84 3.70
N ASP A 17 5.73 9.89 3.91
CA ASP A 17 6.30 10.43 5.14
C ASP A 17 5.90 11.89 5.35
N PHE A 18 6.00 12.72 4.32
CA PHE A 18 5.56 14.11 4.38
C PHE A 18 4.09 14.24 4.80
N LEU A 19 3.18 13.49 4.17
CA LEU A 19 1.76 13.52 4.54
C LEU A 19 1.51 13.05 5.97
N GLN A 20 2.26 12.06 6.45
CA GLN A 20 2.17 11.59 7.83
C GLN A 20 2.63 12.66 8.83
N GLN A 21 3.67 13.44 8.49
CA GLN A 21 4.07 14.60 9.30
C GLN A 21 2.99 15.69 9.33
N GLN A 22 2.13 15.76 8.31
CA GLN A 22 0.97 16.66 8.26
C GLN A 22 -0.31 16.06 8.88
N GLY A 23 -0.22 14.90 9.53
CA GLY A 23 -1.35 14.29 10.27
C GLY A 23 -2.10 13.18 9.53
N ALA A 24 -1.64 12.73 8.37
CA ALA A 24 -2.15 11.48 7.78
C ALA A 24 -1.72 10.27 8.64
N GLU A 25 -2.59 9.25 8.73
CA GLU A 25 -2.32 8.02 9.48
C GLU A 25 -1.51 7.02 8.62
N ALA A 26 -1.81 5.73 8.67
CA ALA A 26 -1.05 4.74 7.94
C ALA A 26 -1.25 4.80 6.42
N ALA A 27 -0.26 4.33 5.68
CA ALA A 27 -0.35 4.08 4.25
C ALA A 27 -0.54 2.59 3.96
N LEU A 28 -1.33 2.27 2.93
CA LEU A 28 -1.47 0.93 2.35
C LEU A 28 -0.90 0.94 0.94
N ILE A 29 0.12 0.13 0.69
CA ILE A 29 0.72 -0.04 -0.63
C ILE A 29 0.35 -1.44 -1.13
N VAL A 30 -0.41 -1.46 -2.23
CA VAL A 30 -0.83 -2.66 -2.93
C VAL A 30 0.10 -2.87 -4.11
N ALA A 31 0.98 -3.86 -4.04
CA ALA A 31 2.00 -4.12 -5.06
C ALA A 31 2.21 -5.63 -5.26
N PRO A 32 2.65 -6.10 -6.45
CA PRO A 32 3.00 -7.50 -6.66
C PRO A 32 3.96 -8.01 -5.58
N LEU A 33 3.76 -9.25 -5.09
CA LEU A 33 4.46 -9.74 -3.89
C LEU A 33 5.98 -9.72 -4.03
N THR A 34 6.51 -9.95 -5.22
CA THR A 34 7.95 -9.85 -5.51
C THR A 34 8.50 -8.43 -5.26
N VAL A 35 7.73 -7.39 -5.56
CA VAL A 35 8.11 -5.98 -5.35
C VAL A 35 7.80 -5.54 -3.89
N ALA A 36 6.75 -6.07 -3.30
CA ALA A 36 6.33 -5.77 -1.93
C ALA A 36 7.19 -6.46 -0.85
N ALA A 37 7.51 -7.75 -1.02
CA ALA A 37 8.15 -8.59 -0.01
C ALA A 37 9.67 -8.76 -0.25
N GLU A 38 10.09 -9.01 -1.49
CA GLU A 38 11.51 -9.12 -1.86
C GLU A 38 12.08 -7.78 -2.37
N GLY A 39 11.25 -6.75 -2.54
CA GLY A 39 11.56 -5.60 -3.37
C GLY A 39 11.74 -4.25 -2.66
N GLU A 40 11.78 -3.21 -3.51
CA GLU A 40 12.21 -1.86 -3.16
C GLU A 40 11.35 -1.18 -2.09
N TRP A 41 10.05 -1.49 -1.95
CA TRP A 41 9.18 -0.78 -0.99
C TRP A 41 9.59 -0.99 0.46
N ALA A 42 9.63 -2.25 0.93
CA ALA A 42 9.98 -2.56 2.31
C ALA A 42 11.41 -2.15 2.65
N ARG A 43 12.33 -2.29 1.68
CA ARG A 43 13.74 -1.91 1.82
C ARG A 43 13.88 -0.39 1.90
N THR A 44 13.32 0.35 0.94
CA THR A 44 13.38 1.82 0.89
C THR A 44 12.77 2.45 2.12
N ALA A 45 11.60 1.97 2.56
CA ALA A 45 10.96 2.48 3.78
C ALA A 45 11.85 2.29 5.01
N ARG A 46 12.49 1.13 5.17
CA ARG A 46 13.38 0.86 6.30
C ARG A 46 14.70 1.63 6.22
N GLU A 47 15.29 1.75 5.03
CA GLU A 47 16.56 2.44 4.81
C GLU A 47 16.43 3.95 5.06
N TRP A 48 15.37 4.59 4.56
CA TRP A 48 15.20 6.04 4.61
C TRP A 48 14.37 6.55 5.79
N PHE A 49 13.49 5.71 6.34
CA PHE A 49 12.59 6.08 7.43
C PHE A 49 12.64 5.04 8.56
N PRO A 50 13.77 4.89 9.28
CA PRO A 50 13.99 3.81 10.24
C PRO A 50 13.01 3.82 11.43
N ASN A 51 12.43 4.97 11.74
CA ASN A 51 11.42 5.12 12.80
C ASN A 51 10.01 4.67 12.35
N LYS A 52 9.80 4.41 11.06
CA LYS A 52 8.51 3.99 10.50
C LYS A 52 8.42 2.47 10.45
N LYS A 53 7.59 1.92 11.33
CA LYS A 53 7.19 0.50 11.27
C LYS A 53 6.46 0.16 9.96
N THR A 54 7.01 -0.80 9.23
CA THR A 54 6.44 -1.36 8.00
C THR A 54 6.00 -2.81 8.26
N VAL A 55 4.80 -3.19 7.83
CA VAL A 55 4.25 -4.55 7.99
C VAL A 55 3.86 -5.10 6.62
N LEU A 56 4.32 -6.32 6.33
CA LEU A 56 3.88 -7.09 5.17
C LEU A 56 2.70 -7.98 5.58
N ILE A 57 1.53 -7.73 4.99
CA ILE A 57 0.32 -8.53 5.19
C ILE A 57 0.36 -9.73 4.25
N HIS A 58 0.63 -10.92 4.79
CA HIS A 58 0.79 -12.11 3.95
C HIS A 58 0.34 -13.41 4.62
N LYS A 59 0.96 -13.82 5.72
CA LYS A 59 0.79 -15.16 6.30
C LYS A 59 -0.50 -15.25 7.09
N ASP A 60 -0.62 -14.44 8.13
CA ASP A 60 -1.83 -14.31 8.92
C ASP A 60 -2.39 -12.90 8.69
N ARG A 61 -3.15 -12.77 7.61
CA ARG A 61 -3.54 -11.45 7.08
C ARG A 61 -4.31 -10.60 8.06
N GLU A 62 -5.08 -11.23 8.95
CA GLU A 62 -5.86 -10.52 9.95
C GLU A 62 -4.96 -10.03 11.08
N ALA A 63 -4.11 -10.91 11.63
CA ALA A 63 -3.14 -10.53 12.65
C ALA A 63 -2.11 -9.51 12.13
N ASP A 64 -1.64 -9.69 10.89
CA ASP A 64 -0.73 -8.77 10.21
C ASP A 64 -1.39 -7.39 10.05
N LEU A 65 -2.66 -7.34 9.62
CA LEU A 65 -3.39 -6.08 9.49
C LEU A 65 -3.62 -5.41 10.84
N ASP A 66 -3.90 -6.16 11.91
CA ASP A 66 -4.16 -5.63 13.24
C ASP A 66 -2.91 -5.12 13.95
N THR A 67 -1.73 -5.56 13.51
CA THR A 67 -0.44 -5.03 13.98
C THR A 67 -0.31 -3.54 13.62
N PRO A 68 -0.16 -2.62 14.60
CA PRO A 68 0.03 -1.21 14.30
C PRO A 68 1.27 -0.98 13.42
N ALA A 69 1.10 -0.25 12.32
CA ALA A 69 2.16 0.07 11.36
C ALA A 69 1.90 1.45 10.74
N HIS A 70 2.96 2.09 10.27
CA HIS A 70 2.89 3.32 9.49
C HIS A 70 2.70 3.02 8.00
N ILE A 71 3.22 1.87 7.54
CA ILE A 71 3.14 1.42 6.16
C ILE A 71 2.74 -0.05 6.17
N TYR A 72 1.63 -0.37 5.52
CA TYR A 72 1.20 -1.74 5.22
C TYR A 72 1.52 -2.06 3.77
N LEU A 73 2.12 -3.22 3.55
CA LEU A 73 2.38 -3.78 2.22
C LEU A 73 1.49 -5.00 2.02
N ILE A 74 0.83 -5.09 0.88
CA ILE A 74 -0.01 -6.24 0.56
C ILE A 74 0.00 -6.49 -0.95
N ASN A 75 -0.15 -7.75 -1.36
CA ASN A 75 -0.35 -8.06 -2.77
C ASN A 75 -1.83 -7.93 -3.18
N PRO A 76 -2.14 -7.69 -4.46
CA PRO A 76 -3.51 -7.59 -4.95
C PRO A 76 -4.37 -8.81 -4.60
N ASP A 77 -3.78 -10.00 -4.55
CA ASP A 77 -4.50 -11.23 -4.19
C ASP A 77 -4.86 -11.32 -2.70
N GLY A 78 -3.93 -10.96 -1.81
CA GLY A 78 -4.20 -10.85 -0.38
C GLY A 78 -5.19 -9.74 -0.05
N MET A 79 -5.10 -8.60 -0.74
CA MET A 79 -6.02 -7.47 -0.59
C MET A 79 -7.47 -7.90 -0.82
N LYS A 80 -7.74 -8.70 -1.86
CA LYS A 80 -9.09 -9.22 -2.14
C LYS A 80 -9.66 -10.04 -0.98
N LEU A 81 -8.82 -10.79 -0.27
CA LEU A 81 -9.26 -11.71 0.79
C LEU A 81 -9.71 -10.96 2.05
N ILE A 82 -9.18 -9.76 2.30
CA ILE A 82 -9.46 -8.95 3.50
C ILE A 82 -10.00 -7.55 3.17
N ALA A 83 -10.56 -7.37 1.97
CA ALA A 83 -10.98 -6.07 1.45
C ALA A 83 -11.94 -5.33 2.38
N ASP A 84 -12.83 -6.06 3.06
CA ASP A 84 -13.80 -5.50 4.00
C ASP A 84 -13.14 -4.91 5.24
N LYS A 85 -12.11 -5.58 5.77
CA LYS A 85 -11.34 -5.09 6.92
C LYS A 85 -10.47 -3.89 6.53
N LEU A 86 -9.85 -3.93 5.34
CA LEU A 86 -9.08 -2.82 4.80
C LEU A 86 -9.97 -1.58 4.61
N ALA A 87 -11.13 -1.74 3.95
CA ALA A 87 -12.08 -0.66 3.76
C ALA A 87 -12.57 -0.07 5.09
N LYS A 88 -12.79 -0.90 6.11
CA LYS A 88 -13.15 -0.42 7.46
C LYS A 88 -12.02 0.40 8.11
N LYS A 89 -10.76 -0.01 7.96
CA LYS A 89 -9.62 0.79 8.46
C LYS A 89 -9.50 2.12 7.72
N VAL A 90 -9.73 2.10 6.41
CA VAL A 90 -9.72 3.31 5.59
C VAL A 90 -10.85 4.27 6.00
N SER A 91 -12.10 3.79 6.09
CA SER A 91 -13.24 4.63 6.44
C SER A 91 -13.19 5.18 7.86
N HIS A 92 -12.51 4.49 8.78
CA HIS A 92 -12.23 4.99 10.14
C HIS A 92 -11.01 5.92 10.20
N GLY A 93 -10.40 6.26 9.06
CA GLY A 93 -9.21 7.11 8.99
C GLY A 93 -7.94 6.47 9.54
N LYS A 94 -7.93 5.16 9.85
CA LYS A 94 -6.73 4.44 10.34
C LYS A 94 -5.73 4.12 9.24
N ILE A 95 -6.19 4.13 7.99
CA ILE A 95 -5.36 4.13 6.79
C ILE A 95 -5.82 5.30 5.94
N SER A 96 -5.00 6.36 5.85
CA SER A 96 -5.34 7.58 5.12
C SER A 96 -4.88 7.54 3.67
N ILE A 97 -3.80 6.82 3.38
CA ILE A 97 -3.14 6.82 2.06
C ILE A 97 -3.23 5.42 1.46
N VAL A 98 -3.70 5.32 0.22
CA VAL A 98 -3.76 4.06 -0.53
C VAL A 98 -3.01 4.21 -1.84
N VAL A 99 -2.01 3.34 -2.06
CA VAL A 99 -1.19 3.31 -3.26
C VAL A 99 -1.43 1.99 -3.97
N PHE A 100 -1.82 2.05 -5.24
CA PHE A 100 -1.89 0.90 -6.14
C PHE A 100 -0.69 0.95 -7.09
N ASP A 101 0.30 0.11 -6.83
CA ASP A 101 1.42 -0.11 -7.74
C ASP A 101 1.00 -1.06 -8.87
N GLU A 102 1.59 -0.88 -10.04
CA GLU A 102 1.20 -1.54 -11.30
C GLU A 102 -0.32 -1.43 -11.57
N LEU A 103 -0.80 -0.20 -11.74
CA LEU A 103 -2.22 0.13 -11.91
C LEU A 103 -2.89 -0.64 -13.07
N THR A 104 -2.10 -1.10 -14.05
CA THR A 104 -2.60 -1.91 -15.18
C THR A 104 -3.26 -3.22 -14.72
N GLU A 105 -2.87 -3.77 -13.56
CA GLU A 105 -3.52 -4.96 -12.97
C GLU A 105 -4.99 -4.74 -12.59
N PHE A 106 -5.39 -3.47 -12.46
CA PHE A 106 -6.74 -3.08 -12.06
C PHE A 106 -7.58 -2.57 -13.25
N ALA A 107 -7.11 -2.66 -14.49
CA ALA A 107 -7.80 -2.10 -15.66
C ALA A 107 -9.19 -2.73 -15.92
N ASN A 108 -9.42 -3.99 -15.53
CA ASN A 108 -10.71 -4.65 -15.73
C ASN A 108 -11.67 -4.40 -14.56
N MET A 109 -12.65 -3.52 -14.76
CA MET A 109 -13.68 -3.16 -13.77
C MET A 109 -14.53 -4.34 -13.27
N LYS A 110 -14.65 -5.41 -14.06
CA LYS A 110 -15.40 -6.62 -13.66
C LYS A 110 -14.56 -7.58 -12.81
N SER A 111 -13.25 -7.33 -12.68
CA SER A 111 -12.36 -8.22 -11.95
C SER A 111 -12.55 -8.09 -10.44
N LYS A 112 -12.33 -9.20 -9.71
CA LYS A 112 -12.33 -9.18 -8.24
C LYS A 112 -11.26 -8.22 -7.67
N ARG A 113 -10.15 -8.00 -8.38
CA ARG A 113 -9.09 -7.07 -7.98
C ARG A 113 -9.59 -5.64 -8.01
N TRP A 114 -10.22 -5.23 -9.12
CA TRP A 114 -10.81 -3.89 -9.23
C TRP A 114 -11.93 -3.66 -8.21
N ILE A 115 -12.85 -4.62 -8.04
CA ILE A 115 -13.96 -4.47 -7.08
C ILE A 115 -13.43 -4.25 -5.67
N ALA A 116 -12.42 -5.01 -5.25
CA ALA A 116 -11.78 -4.85 -3.95
C ALA A 116 -11.01 -3.51 -3.84
N ALA A 117 -10.21 -3.16 -4.85
CA ALA A 117 -9.47 -1.90 -4.89
C ALA A 117 -10.40 -0.68 -4.81
N ASN A 118 -11.46 -0.67 -5.63
CA ASN A 118 -12.45 0.41 -5.66
C ASN A 118 -13.18 0.54 -4.32
N LYS A 119 -13.48 -0.58 -3.64
CA LYS A 119 -14.08 -0.57 -2.30
C LYS A 119 -13.17 0.10 -1.27
N ILE A 120 -11.87 -0.15 -1.34
CA ILE A 120 -10.88 0.42 -0.41
C ILE A 120 -10.60 1.89 -0.75
N ALA A 121 -10.44 2.21 -2.03
CA ALA A 121 -10.09 3.55 -2.50
C ALA A 121 -11.18 4.59 -2.22
N LYS A 122 -12.45 4.19 -2.20
CA LYS A 122 -13.60 5.09 -2.11
C LYS A 122 -13.55 6.04 -0.91
N ASP A 123 -13.11 5.54 0.24
CA ASP A 123 -13.12 6.29 1.50
C ASP A 123 -11.72 6.78 1.91
N ALA A 124 -10.70 6.53 1.07
CA ALA A 124 -9.32 6.92 1.36
C ALA A 124 -9.12 8.42 1.14
N GLN A 125 -8.40 9.05 2.06
CA GLN A 125 -8.09 10.48 1.98
C GLN A 125 -7.17 10.79 0.78
N TYR A 126 -6.20 9.91 0.51
CA TYR A 126 -5.29 10.01 -0.61
C TYR A 126 -5.23 8.68 -1.36
N VAL A 127 -5.42 8.72 -2.68
CA VAL A 127 -5.33 7.54 -3.55
C VAL A 127 -4.36 7.81 -4.68
N TRP A 128 -3.34 6.97 -4.83
CA TRP A 128 -2.35 7.08 -5.90
C TRP A 128 -2.29 5.79 -6.71
N GLY A 129 -2.24 5.93 -8.03
CA GLY A 129 -1.98 4.83 -8.95
C GLY A 129 -0.61 5.02 -9.60
N LEU A 130 0.23 4.00 -9.53
CA LEU A 130 1.55 3.99 -10.15
C LEU A 130 1.54 2.98 -11.30
N THR A 131 2.06 3.38 -12.45
CA THR A 131 2.21 2.50 -13.63
C THR A 131 3.53 2.81 -14.32
N GLY A 132 4.06 1.83 -15.08
CA GLY A 132 5.24 1.96 -15.94
C GLY A 132 5.12 3.09 -16.93
#